data_AF-A0A9D1KNX1-F1
#
_entry.id   AF-A0A9D1KNX1-F1
#
_cell.length_a   1.000
_cell.length_b   1.000
_cell.length_c   1.000
_cell.angle_alpha   90.00
_cell.angle_beta   90.00
_cell.angle_gamma   90.00
#
_symmetry.space_group_name_H-M   'P 1'
#
loop_
_entity.id
_entity.type
_entity.pdbx_description
1 polymer ?
#
loop_
_entity_poly.entity_id
_entity_poly.type
_entity_poly.pdbx_seq_one_letter_code
_entity_poly.pdbx_strand_id
1 'polypeptide(L)'
;MAANKNNNKSMFLYTALIFVVAIILIVLSFFGQANVEKSQPGISATLEPAGQLSETITERAAVLSEENMKLIEENKQLTEENEKLEARLKNSEALSAAANCMALNDKEGARKAAESVNKEILGESELSLMGAVEAFINSEQ
;
A
#
# COMPACT_ATOMS: atom_id res chain seq x y z
N MET A 1 54.67 -79.10 9.84
CA MET A 1 54.57 -77.71 9.37
C MET A 1 53.34 -77.60 8.49
N ALA A 2 52.28 -76.91 8.94
CA ALA A 2 51.11 -76.64 8.13
C ALA A 2 51.00 -75.13 7.92
N ALA A 3 51.13 -74.70 6.67
CA ALA A 3 51.13 -73.30 6.26
C ALA A 3 49.73 -72.69 6.44
N ASN A 4 49.64 -71.63 7.25
CA ASN A 4 48.44 -70.84 7.45
C ASN A 4 48.13 -70.01 6.18
N LYS A 5 47.00 -70.29 5.53
CA LYS A 5 46.62 -69.78 4.20
C LYS A 5 45.37 -68.89 4.31
N ASN A 6 45.44 -67.76 5.04
CA ASN A 6 44.24 -66.91 5.27
C ASN A 6 44.45 -65.39 5.14
N ASN A 7 45.61 -64.93 4.68
CA ASN A 7 46.01 -63.52 4.75
C ASN A 7 45.20 -62.61 3.81
N ASN A 8 44.69 -63.15 2.69
CA ASN A 8 43.98 -62.37 1.66
C ASN A 8 42.46 -62.32 1.87
N LYS A 9 41.92 -63.23 2.69
CA LYS A 9 40.47 -63.31 2.98
C LYS A 9 40.02 -62.13 3.83
N SER A 10 40.91 -61.64 4.70
CA SER A 10 40.70 -60.45 5.53
C SER A 10 40.63 -59.16 4.70
N MET A 11 41.45 -59.05 3.64
CA MET A 11 41.43 -57.87 2.76
C MET A 11 40.13 -57.78 1.97
N PHE A 12 39.68 -58.90 1.37
CA PHE A 12 38.39 -58.96 0.68
C PHE A 12 37.20 -58.74 1.63
N LEU A 13 37.27 -59.29 2.85
CA LEU A 13 36.21 -59.13 3.85
C LEU A 13 36.10 -57.68 4.33
N TYR A 14 37.21 -56.96 4.48
CA TYR A 14 37.20 -55.55 4.85
C TYR A 14 36.61 -54.67 3.74
N THR A 15 36.98 -54.93 2.47
CA THR A 15 36.37 -54.25 1.31
C THR A 15 34.88 -54.54 1.19
N ALA A 16 34.46 -55.79 1.40
CA ALA A 16 33.05 -56.17 1.40
C ALA A 16 32.28 -55.51 2.55
N LEU A 17 32.90 -55.42 3.74
CA LEU A 17 32.29 -54.75 4.89
C LEU A 17 32.07 -53.25 4.63
N ILE A 18 33.06 -52.56 4.07
CA ILE A 18 32.93 -51.15 3.67
C ILE A 18 31.82 -50.99 2.64
N PHE A 19 31.73 -51.90 1.66
CA PHE A 19 30.71 -51.85 0.62
C PHE A 19 29.29 -51.99 1.20
N VAL A 20 29.09 -52.91 2.14
CA VAL A 20 27.80 -53.08 2.85
C VAL A 20 27.47 -51.84 3.69
N VAL A 21 28.44 -51.28 4.42
CA VAL A 21 28.26 -50.05 5.19
C VAL A 21 27.88 -48.87 4.28
N ALA A 22 28.52 -48.73 3.12
CA ALA A 22 28.20 -47.69 2.15
C ALA A 22 26.77 -47.81 1.62
N ILE A 23 26.30 -49.04 1.32
CA ILE A 23 24.91 -49.27 0.91
C ILE A 23 23.94 -48.88 2.02
N ILE A 24 24.24 -49.24 3.28
CA ILE A 24 23.40 -48.86 4.43
C ILE A 24 23.35 -47.33 4.56
N LEU A 25 24.47 -46.62 4.43
CA LEU A 25 24.51 -45.16 4.46
C LEU A 25 23.70 -44.52 3.32
N ILE A 26 23.78 -45.06 2.10
CA ILE A 26 22.98 -44.59 0.96
C ILE A 26 21.48 -44.73 1.23
N VAL A 27 21.03 -45.89 1.73
CA VAL A 27 19.63 -46.13 2.06
C VAL A 27 19.16 -45.20 3.19
N LEU A 28 19.97 -45.03 4.25
CA LEU A 28 19.68 -44.12 5.34
C LEU A 28 19.64 -42.65 4.88
N SER A 29 20.50 -42.24 3.94
CA SER A 29 20.47 -40.90 3.33
C SER A 29 19.19 -40.66 2.53
N PHE A 30 18.71 -41.64 1.75
CA PHE A 30 17.44 -41.52 1.01
C PHE A 30 16.22 -41.50 1.94
N PHE A 31 16.19 -42.33 2.99
CA PHE A 31 15.12 -42.30 3.99
C PHE A 31 15.14 -41.03 4.85
N GLY A 32 16.32 -40.49 5.14
CA GLY A 32 16.48 -39.19 5.79
C GLY A 32 15.94 -38.05 4.94
N GLN A 33 16.23 -38.02 3.64
CA GLN A 33 15.72 -36.99 2.73
C GLN A 33 14.20 -37.03 2.59
N ALA A 34 13.59 -38.21 2.43
CA ALA A 34 12.13 -38.35 2.25
C ALA A 34 11.29 -37.90 3.47
N ASN A 35 11.88 -37.85 4.68
CA ASN A 35 11.24 -37.33 5.88
C ASN A 35 11.69 -35.90 6.26
N VAL A 36 12.90 -35.48 5.88
CA VAL A 36 13.41 -34.12 6.13
C VAL A 36 12.78 -33.10 5.17
N GLU A 37 12.44 -33.48 3.94
CA GLU A 37 11.72 -32.60 2.99
C GLU A 37 10.33 -32.16 3.49
N LYS A 38 9.73 -32.91 4.42
CA LYS A 38 8.43 -32.55 4.99
C LYS A 38 8.52 -31.65 6.23
N SER A 39 9.70 -31.56 6.84
CA SER A 39 9.95 -30.78 8.07
C SER A 39 10.85 -29.56 7.83
N GLN A 40 11.33 -29.35 6.61
CA GLN A 40 12.10 -28.17 6.24
C GLN A 40 11.21 -27.27 5.36
N PRO A 41 10.99 -25.99 5.71
CA PRO A 41 10.43 -25.06 4.74
C PRO A 41 11.39 -25.05 3.55
N GLY A 42 10.87 -25.20 2.33
CA GLY A 42 11.66 -25.37 1.11
C GLY A 42 12.71 -24.28 0.96
N ILE A 43 13.93 -24.57 1.40
CA ILE A 43 15.14 -23.87 0.99
C ILE A 43 15.74 -24.75 -0.11
N SER A 44 15.01 -24.86 -1.23
CA SER A 44 15.69 -24.82 -2.51
C SER A 44 16.38 -23.46 -2.53
N ALA A 45 17.60 -23.44 -2.02
CA ALA A 45 18.54 -22.36 -2.25
C ALA A 45 18.73 -22.29 -3.76
N THR A 46 17.86 -21.51 -4.41
CA THR A 46 18.27 -20.35 -5.19
C THR A 46 19.67 -19.94 -4.75
N LEU A 47 20.69 -20.52 -5.39
CA LEU A 47 22.03 -19.95 -5.48
C LEU A 47 21.99 -18.75 -6.45
N GLU A 48 20.99 -17.88 -6.32
CA GLU A 48 21.15 -16.50 -6.74
C GLU A 48 21.95 -15.86 -5.61
N PRO A 49 23.07 -15.20 -5.90
CA PRO A 49 23.96 -14.67 -4.88
C PRO A 49 23.16 -13.84 -3.88
N ALA A 50 23.39 -14.04 -2.59
CA ALA A 50 22.75 -13.30 -1.50
C ALA A 50 22.85 -11.76 -1.65
N GLY A 51 23.76 -11.27 -2.52
CA GLY A 51 23.82 -9.87 -2.95
C GLY A 51 22.67 -9.41 -3.86
N GLN A 52 22.13 -10.25 -4.75
CA GLN A 52 21.02 -9.90 -5.64
C GLN A 52 19.67 -9.82 -4.91
N LEU A 53 19.44 -10.67 -3.91
CA LEU A 53 18.24 -10.61 -3.06
C LEU A 53 18.23 -9.35 -2.17
N SER A 54 19.40 -8.92 -1.65
CA SER A 54 19.48 -7.66 -0.91
C SER A 54 19.29 -6.43 -1.82
N GLU A 55 19.85 -6.44 -3.03
CA GLU A 55 19.63 -5.37 -4.02
C GLU A 55 18.14 -5.26 -4.39
N THR A 56 17.48 -6.40 -4.64
CA THR A 56 16.06 -6.44 -5.00
C THR A 56 15.15 -5.99 -3.84
N ILE A 57 15.48 -6.31 -2.59
CA ILE A 57 14.71 -5.88 -1.42
C ILE A 57 14.93 -4.39 -1.15
N THR A 58 16.16 -3.88 -1.27
CA THR A 58 16.46 -2.46 -1.10
C THR A 58 15.83 -1.62 -2.20
N GLU A 59 15.88 -2.07 -3.44
CA GLU A 59 15.24 -1.41 -4.58
C GLU A 59 13.71 -1.40 -4.42
N ARG A 60 13.10 -2.53 -4.03
CA ARG A 60 11.66 -2.57 -3.72
C ARG A 60 11.30 -1.67 -2.55
N ALA A 61 12.11 -1.62 -1.49
CA ALA A 61 11.87 -0.74 -0.35
C ALA A 61 11.98 0.74 -0.76
N ALA A 62 12.91 1.09 -1.65
CA ALA A 62 13.02 2.44 -2.19
C ALA A 62 11.79 2.82 -3.03
N VAL A 63 11.34 1.93 -3.93
CA VAL A 63 10.12 2.14 -4.73
C VAL A 63 8.89 2.29 -3.84
N LEU A 64 8.72 1.41 -2.84
CA LEU A 64 7.63 1.48 -1.87
C LEU A 64 7.68 2.76 -1.03
N SER A 65 8.87 3.25 -0.69
CA SER A 65 9.03 4.52 0.02
C SER A 65 8.65 5.72 -0.86
N GLU A 66 9.01 5.68 -2.14
CA GLU A 66 8.65 6.71 -3.12
C GLU A 66 7.13 6.73 -3.38
N GLU A 67 6.52 5.56 -3.57
CA GLU A 67 5.08 5.41 -3.73
C GLU A 67 4.32 5.88 -2.48
N ASN A 68 4.77 5.50 -1.29
CA ASN A 68 4.16 5.97 -0.04
C ASN A 68 4.27 7.49 0.11
N MET A 69 5.41 8.09 -0.26
CA MET A 69 5.57 9.54 -0.23
C MET A 69 4.60 10.22 -1.20
N LYS A 70 4.45 9.69 -2.41
CA LYS A 70 3.50 10.20 -3.41
C LYS A 70 2.06 10.08 -2.94
N LEU A 71 1.69 8.94 -2.35
CA LEU A 71 0.34 8.71 -1.80
C LEU A 71 0.03 9.64 -0.62
N ILE A 72 1.01 9.94 0.24
CA ILE A 72 0.83 10.90 1.34
C ILE A 72 0.59 12.31 0.79
N GLU A 73 1.38 12.72 -0.21
CA GLU A 73 1.22 14.02 -0.84
C GLU A 73 -0.13 14.15 -1.56
N GLU A 74 -0.54 13.13 -2.30
CA GLU A 74 -1.86 13.09 -2.96
C GLU A 74 -3.00 13.13 -1.94
N ASN A 75 -2.92 12.37 -0.84
CA ASN A 75 -3.92 12.42 0.22
C ASN A 75 -4.00 13.80 0.87
N LYS A 76 -2.87 14.48 1.04
CA LYS A 76 -2.84 15.84 1.56
C LYS A 76 -3.55 16.80 0.61
N GLN A 77 -3.24 16.75 -0.68
CA GLN A 77 -3.89 17.58 -1.70
C GLN A 77 -5.40 17.32 -1.78
N LEU A 78 -5.82 16.05 -1.75
CA LEU A 78 -7.24 15.68 -1.73
C LEU A 78 -7.96 16.17 -0.48
N THR A 79 -7.29 16.16 0.68
CA THR A 79 -7.86 16.68 1.93
C THR A 79 -8.06 18.18 1.84
N GLU A 80 -7.05 18.92 1.36
CA GLU A 80 -7.15 20.38 1.15
C GLU A 80 -8.24 20.74 0.12
N GLU A 81 -8.37 19.96 -0.96
CA GLU A 81 -9.41 20.16 -1.97
C GLU A 81 -10.80 19.88 -1.39
N ASN A 82 -10.97 18.83 -0.59
CA ASN A 82 -12.23 18.53 0.10
C ASN A 82 -12.65 19.66 1.04
N GLU A 83 -11.74 20.19 1.85
CA GLU A 83 -12.03 21.33 2.74
C GLU A 83 -12.48 22.57 1.94
N LYS A 84 -11.82 22.83 0.80
CA LYS A 84 -12.19 23.93 -0.11
C LYS A 84 -13.55 23.71 -0.76
N LEU A 85 -13.85 22.48 -1.18
CA LEU A 85 -15.14 22.12 -1.77
C LEU A 85 -16.27 22.22 -0.76
N GLU A 86 -16.07 21.77 0.49
CA GLU A 86 -17.06 21.94 1.56
C GLU A 86 -17.35 23.41 1.84
N ALA A 87 -16.31 24.25 1.88
CA ALA A 87 -16.47 25.70 2.07
C ALA A 87 -17.29 26.31 0.92
N ARG A 88 -17.00 25.93 -0.33
CA ARG A 88 -17.78 26.38 -1.50
C ARG A 88 -19.23 25.90 -1.47
N LEU A 89 -19.46 24.66 -1.05
CA LEU A 89 -20.80 24.09 -0.98
C LEU A 89 -21.67 24.84 0.03
N LYS A 90 -21.15 25.08 1.24
CA LYS A 90 -21.82 25.92 2.25
C LYS A 90 -22.12 27.33 1.73
N ASN A 91 -21.18 27.90 0.97
CA ASN A 91 -21.34 29.23 0.39
C ASN A 91 -22.43 29.28 -0.68
N SER A 92 -22.46 28.28 -1.56
CA SER A 92 -23.49 28.10 -2.58
C SER A 92 -24.87 27.87 -1.96
N GLU A 93 -24.96 27.11 -0.87
CA GLU A 93 -26.21 26.92 -0.12
C GLU A 93 -26.72 28.23 0.48
N ALA A 94 -25.84 29.01 1.11
CA ALA A 94 -26.18 30.33 1.65
C ALA A 94 -26.65 31.30 0.55
N LEU A 95 -26.00 31.30 -0.61
CA LEU A 95 -26.38 32.12 -1.75
C LEU A 95 -27.73 31.69 -2.35
N SER A 96 -27.97 30.38 -2.46
CA SER A 96 -29.26 29.85 -2.89
C SER A 96 -30.38 30.19 -1.90
N ALA A 97 -30.10 30.14 -0.59
CA ALA A 97 -31.04 30.56 0.44
C ALA A 97 -31.36 32.06 0.31
N ALA A 98 -30.34 32.90 0.08
CA ALA A 98 -30.53 34.32 -0.15
C ALA A 98 -31.38 34.59 -1.41
N ALA A 99 -31.10 33.89 -2.51
CA ALA A 99 -31.87 33.98 -3.75
C ALA A 99 -33.34 33.53 -3.57
N ASN A 100 -33.57 32.49 -2.77
CA ASN A 100 -34.93 32.05 -2.44
C ASN A 100 -35.67 33.11 -1.60
N CYS A 101 -35.00 33.74 -0.63
CA CYS A 101 -35.57 34.87 0.12
C CYS A 101 -35.90 36.06 -0.79
N MET A 102 -35.08 36.36 -1.81
CA MET A 102 -35.44 37.36 -2.82
C MET A 102 -36.73 37.00 -3.55
N ALA A 103 -36.89 35.74 -3.96
CA ALA A 103 -38.10 35.28 -4.66
C ALA A 103 -39.35 35.37 -3.78
N LEU A 104 -39.20 35.20 -2.46
CA LEU A 104 -40.25 35.38 -1.45
C LEU A 104 -40.47 36.84 -1.02
N ASN A 105 -39.73 37.78 -1.61
CA ASN A 105 -39.69 39.19 -1.24
C ASN A 105 -39.31 39.46 0.23
N ASP A 106 -38.58 38.52 0.86
CA ASP A 106 -38.09 38.60 2.24
C ASP A 106 -36.67 39.19 2.26
N LYS A 107 -36.60 40.51 2.45
CA LYS A 107 -35.34 41.27 2.46
C LYS A 107 -34.48 40.99 3.69
N GLU A 108 -35.10 40.75 4.84
CA GLU A 108 -34.37 40.52 6.09
C GLU A 108 -33.73 39.12 6.09
N GLY A 109 -34.47 38.11 5.63
CA GLY A 109 -33.96 36.76 5.38
C GLY A 109 -32.85 36.74 4.32
N ALA A 110 -33.03 37.47 3.20
CA ALA A 110 -32.02 37.57 2.16
C ALA A 110 -30.72 38.22 2.68
N ARG A 111 -30.84 39.28 3.49
CA ARG A 111 -29.69 39.94 4.10
C ARG A 111 -28.93 39.03 5.06
N LYS A 112 -29.64 38.33 5.94
CA LYS A 112 -29.01 37.40 6.90
C LYS A 112 -28.29 36.25 6.19
N ALA A 113 -28.88 35.70 5.13
CA ALA A 113 -28.26 34.67 4.32
C ALA A 113 -27.03 35.21 3.56
N ALA A 114 -27.13 36.41 2.98
CA ALA A 114 -26.03 37.10 2.30
C ALA A 114 -24.85 37.42 3.23
N GLU A 115 -25.08 37.75 4.51
CA GLU A 115 -24.01 37.98 5.49
C GLU A 115 -23.18 36.71 5.78
N SER A 116 -23.77 35.53 5.60
CA SER A 116 -23.04 34.25 5.75
C SER A 116 -22.27 33.83 4.50
N VAL A 117 -22.42 34.56 3.38
CA VAL A 117 -21.71 34.29 2.13
C VAL A 117 -20.30 34.87 2.18
N ASN A 118 -19.29 34.02 2.04
CA ASN A 118 -17.91 34.45 1.83
C ASN A 118 -17.69 34.82 0.37
N LYS A 119 -17.47 36.12 0.10
CA LYS A 119 -17.31 36.64 -1.26
C LYS A 119 -16.00 36.25 -1.94
N GLU A 120 -14.97 35.91 -1.18
CA GLU A 120 -13.62 35.62 -1.71
C GLU A 120 -13.55 34.28 -2.43
N ILE A 121 -14.49 33.37 -2.14
CA ILE A 121 -14.51 32.00 -2.69
C ILE A 121 -15.55 31.80 -3.80
N LEU A 122 -16.34 32.83 -4.09
CA LEU A 122 -17.37 32.84 -5.15
C LEU A 122 -16.72 32.83 -6.55
N GLY A 123 -17.28 32.04 -7.45
CA GLY A 123 -17.02 32.16 -8.88
C GLY A 123 -17.75 33.36 -9.51
N GLU A 124 -17.44 33.67 -10.77
CA GLU A 124 -18.01 34.83 -11.49
C GLU A 124 -19.55 34.83 -11.52
N SER A 125 -20.17 33.68 -11.79
CA SER A 125 -21.63 33.55 -11.81
C SER A 125 -22.25 33.77 -10.44
N GLU A 126 -21.60 33.30 -9.38
CA GLU A 126 -22.08 33.41 -8.01
C GLU A 126 -21.90 34.86 -7.49
N LEU A 127 -20.83 35.53 -7.90
CA LEU A 127 -20.63 36.98 -7.68
C LEU A 127 -21.73 37.81 -8.36
N SER A 128 -22.11 37.46 -9.58
CA SER A 128 -23.21 38.13 -10.28
C SER A 128 -24.54 37.95 -9.55
N LEU A 129 -24.84 36.73 -9.09
CA LEU A 129 -26.04 36.45 -8.30
C LEU A 129 -26.01 37.20 -6.96
N MET A 130 -24.86 37.21 -6.27
CA MET A 130 -24.69 37.96 -5.02
C MET A 130 -24.90 39.47 -5.23
N GLY A 131 -24.41 40.03 -6.34
CA GLY A 131 -24.68 41.42 -6.70
C GLY A 131 -26.17 41.72 -6.91
N ALA A 132 -26.92 40.78 -7.49
CA ALA A 132 -28.37 40.90 -7.62
C ALA A 132 -29.09 40.83 -6.26
N VAL A 133 -28.64 39.94 -5.37
CA VAL A 133 -29.12 39.83 -3.98
C VAL A 133 -28.91 41.15 -3.24
N GLU A 134 -27.72 41.73 -3.34
CA GLU A 134 -27.39 43.01 -2.69
C GLU A 134 -28.19 44.17 -3.26
N ALA A 135 -28.38 44.23 -4.58
CA ALA A 135 -29.22 45.24 -5.21
C ALA A 135 -30.67 45.14 -4.72
N PHE A 136 -31.20 43.92 -4.57
CA PHE A 136 -32.54 43.70 -4.03
C PHE A 136 -32.67 44.15 -2.57
N ILE A 137 -31.70 43.80 -1.72
CA ILE A 137 -31.67 44.22 -0.31
C ILE A 137 -31.67 45.75 -0.20
N ASN A 138 -30.91 46.44 -1.05
CA ASN A 138 -30.72 47.88 -1.00
C ASN A 138 -31.75 48.71 -1.81
N SER A 139 -32.69 48.06 -2.51
CA SER A 139 -33.62 48.71 -3.46
C SER A 139 -34.71 49.61 -2.85
N GLU A 140 -34.82 49.75 -1.53
CA GLU A 140 -35.84 50.58 -0.86
C GLU A 140 -35.30 51.38 0.34
N GLN A 141 -34.08 51.93 0.26
CA GLN A 141 -33.73 53.14 1.03
C GLN A 141 -33.97 54.40 0.21
#